data_AF-A0A7C6J525-F1
#
_entry.id   AF-A0A7C6J525-F1
#
_cell.length_a   1.000
_cell.length_b   1.000
_cell.length_c   1.000
_cell.angle_alpha   90.00
_cell.angle_beta   90.00
_cell.angle_gamma   90.00
#
_symmetry.space_group_name_H-M   'P 1'
#
loop_
_entity.id
_entity.type
_entity.pdbx_description
1 polymer ?
#
loop_
_entity_poly.entity_id
_entity_poly.type
_entity_poly.pdbx_seq_one_letter_code
_entity_poly.pdbx_strand_id
1 'polypeptide(L)' 'LKEYQNPRHARTEIAKYINFYNNERPHQELQYHTPAEVYTGSMASVA' A
#
# COMPACT_ATOMS: atom_id res chain seq x y z
N LEU A 1 15.23 8.62 -11.14
CA LEU A 1 14.09 7.85 -11.71
C LEU A 1 14.46 6.37 -11.62
N LYS A 2 13.58 5.48 -11.14
CA LYS A 2 13.88 4.03 -11.14
C LYS A 2 13.64 3.50 -12.55
N GLU A 3 14.69 3.00 -13.19
CA GLU A 3 14.57 2.40 -14.52
C GLU A 3 14.15 0.94 -14.38
N TYR A 4 13.15 0.52 -15.15
CA TYR A 4 12.68 -0.85 -15.18
C TYR A 4 13.23 -1.55 -16.41
N GLN A 5 13.82 -2.73 -16.20
CA GLN A 5 14.43 -3.52 -17.26
C GLN A 5 13.44 -3.94 -18.37
N ASN A 6 12.17 -4.17 -18.03
CA ASN A 6 11.10 -4.50 -18.96
C ASN A 6 9.73 -4.31 -18.27
N PRO A 7 8.61 -4.35 -19.03
CA PRO A 7 7.27 -4.16 -18.45
C PRO A 7 6.89 -5.19 -17.38
N ARG A 8 7.38 -6.44 -17.47
CA ARG A 8 7.11 -7.47 -16.46
C ARG A 8 7.80 -7.13 -15.14
N HIS A 9 9.06 -6.72 -15.20
CA HIS A 9 9.80 -6.24 -14.04
C HIS A 9 9.12 -5.02 -13.39
N ALA A 10 8.66 -4.07 -14.20
CA ALA A 10 7.91 -2.92 -13.71
C ALA A 10 6.67 -3.33 -12.92
N ARG A 11 5.85 -4.24 -13.46
CA ARG A 11 4.65 -4.75 -12.78
C ARG A 11 4.98 -5.38 -11.43
N THR A 12 6.01 -6.23 -11.37
CA THR A 12 6.44 -6.87 -10.13
C THR A 12 6.87 -5.85 -9.08
N GLU A 13 7.72 -4.90 -9.46
CA GLU A 13 8.24 -3.90 -8.52
C GLU A 13 7.17 -2.90 -8.06
N ILE A 14 6.24 -2.52 -8.94
CA ILE A 14 5.10 -1.68 -8.58
C ILE A 14 4.17 -2.42 -7.62
N ALA A 15 3.87 -3.70 -7.88
CA ALA A 15 3.04 -4.51 -6.99
C ALA A 15 3.66 -4.63 -5.59
N LYS A 16 4.98 -4.85 -5.50
CA LYS A 16 5.71 -4.85 -4.21
C LYS A 16 5.57 -3.52 -3.48
N TYR A 17 5.75 -2.40 -4.19
CA TYR A 17 5.61 -1.08 -3.59
C TYR A 17 4.19 -0.82 -3.08
N ILE A 18 3.16 -1.16 -3.85
CA ILE A 18 1.76 -1.01 -3.44
C ILE A 18 1.49 -1.86 -2.19
N ASN A 19 1.99 -3.10 -2.14
CA ASN A 19 1.84 -3.94 -0.96
C ASN A 19 2.46 -3.31 0.29
N PHE A 20 3.71 -2.84 0.18
CA PHE A 20 4.40 -2.14 1.25
C PHE A 20 3.64 -0.88 1.70
N TYR A 21 3.22 -0.04 0.75
CA TYR A 21 2.50 1.20 1.02
C TYR A 21 1.20 0.96 1.79
N ASN A 22 0.47 -0.10 1.40
CA ASN A 22 -0.84 -0.42 1.97
C ASN A 22 -0.77 -1.15 3.31
N ASN A 23 0.27 -1.97 3.55
CA ASN A 23 0.28 -2.90 4.70
C ASN A 23 1.41 -2.64 5.70
N GLU A 24 2.44 -1.89 5.33
CA GLU A 24 3.65 -1.75 6.17
C GLU A 24 3.99 -0.30 6.47
N ARG A 25 3.67 0.63 5.56
CA ARG A 25 3.99 2.05 5.75
C ARG A 25 2.93 2.73 6.62
N PRO A 26 3.28 3.21 7.84
CA PRO A 26 2.40 4.07 8.62
C PRO A 26 2.31 5.45 7.97
N HIS A 27 1.12 6.05 7.96
CA HIS A 27 0.91 7.40 7.42
C HIS A 27 0.43 8.35 8.51
N GLN A 28 1.09 9.50 8.63
CA GLN A 28 0.80 10.47 9.69
C GLN A 28 -0.64 11.01 9.61
N GLU A 29 -1.16 11.26 8.41
CA GLU A 29 -2.55 11.69 8.19
C GLU A 29 -3.57 10.61 8.60
N LEU A 30 -3.15 9.34 8.64
CA LEU A 30 -3.93 8.20 9.11
C LEU A 30 -3.65 7.88 10.60
N GLN A 31 -3.19 8.87 11.37
CA GLN A 31 -2.82 8.67 12.78
C GLN A 31 -1.77 7.56 12.97
N TYR A 32 -0.83 7.44 12.03
CA TYR A 32 0.19 6.40 11.98
C TYR A 32 -0.31 4.98 11.73
N HIS A 33 -1.56 4.82 11.29
CA HIS A 33 -2.04 3.55 10.74
C HIS A 33 -1.62 3.39 9.27
N THR A 34 -1.66 2.15 8.82
CA THR A 34 -1.55 1.78 7.42
C THR A 34 -2.90 1.94 6.71
N PRO A 35 -2.92 2.12 5.37
CA PRO A 35 -4.17 2.22 4.62
C PRO A 35 -5.05 0.97 4.76
N ALA A 36 -4.43 -0.22 4.84
CA ALA A 36 -5.15 -1.48 5.04
C ALA A 36 -5.88 -1.50 6.39
N GLU A 37 -5.23 -1.08 7.48
CA GLU A 37 -5.85 -1.02 8.82
C GLU A 37 -7.05 -0.05 8.88
N VAL A 38 -6.94 1.11 8.23
CA VAL A 38 -8.05 2.07 8.16
C VAL A 38 -9.21 1.50 7.36
N TYR A 39 -8.94 0.87 6.22
CA TYR A 39 -9.98 0.28 5.39
C TYR A 39 -10.70 -0.88 6.10
N THR A 40 -9.96 -1.79 6.75
CA THR A 40 -10.57 -2.91 7.48
C THR A 40 -11.36 -2.42 8.71
N GLY A 41 -10.84 -1.44 9.44
CA GLY A 41 -11.56 -0.78 10.52
C GLY A 41 -12.84 -0.06 10.05
N SER A 42 -12.79 0.59 8.89
CA SER A 42 -13.96 1.20 8.25
C SER A 42 -14.98 0.17 7.77
N MET A 43 -14.55 -0.99 7.28
CA MET A 43 -15.48 -2.05 6.87
C MET A 43 -16.19 -2.67 8.07
N ALA A 44 -15.51 -2.77 9.22
CA ALA A 44 -16.10 -3.26 10.46
C ALA A 44 -17.16 -2.31 11.05
N SER A 45 -17.11 -1.01 10.76
CA SER A 45 -18.11 -0.03 11.19
C SER A 45 -19.31 0.12 10.24
N VAL A 46 -19.22 -0.45 9.04
CA VAL A 46 -20.30 -0.46 8.03
C VAL A 46 -21.14 -1.75 8.08
N ALA A 47 -20.63 -2.80 8.73
CA ALA A 47 -21.32 -4.07 8.95
C ALA A 47 -22.15 -4.07 10.25
#